data_AF-A0A7W7CPM4-F1
#
_entry.id   AF-A0A7W7CPM4-F1
#
_cell.length_a   1.000
_cell.length_b   1.000
_cell.length_c   1.000
_cell.angle_alpha   90.00
_cell.angle_beta   90.00
_cell.angle_gamma   90.00
#
_symmetry.space_group_name_H-M   'P 1'
#
loop_
_entity.id
_entity.type
_entity.pdbx_description
1 polymer ?
#
loop_
_entity_poly.entity_id
_entity_poly.type
_entity_poly.pdbx_seq_one_letter_code
_entity_poly.pdbx_strand_id
1 'polypeptide(L)'
;MHVLDDLDGLSPSARAFLTRTARREPADTGLGTGARDPLELSVRRRNFVTRFGGLRYTVRRSARVGHDRWDIAREWRFDLDGWTRRERDGWTFGWIGEGVSSPVRHVLHTDGRFGVTDGGAFLEACPSICHLIEGHALMDEVADWHPVGGSALETWAGGRLDAQAGDLSVVSEASGPYDCWLRSDDVVVRRFKLWTNRRDRPTRVMASTRQQVEWNRPPTG
;
A
#
# COMPACT_ATOMS: atom_id res chain seq x y z
N MET A 1 11.13 13.68 14.47
CA MET A 1 9.91 13.30 15.21
C MET A 1 9.35 12.05 14.56
N HIS A 2 9.07 11.01 15.35
CA HIS A 2 8.58 9.73 14.84
C HIS A 2 7.07 9.82 14.59
N VAL A 3 6.54 9.05 13.63
CA VAL A 3 5.13 9.11 13.24
C VAL A 3 4.15 8.74 14.37
N LEU A 4 4.57 7.89 15.31
CA LEU A 4 3.75 7.57 16.49
C LEU A 4 3.80 8.66 17.57
N ASP A 5 4.78 9.55 17.52
CA ASP A 5 4.87 10.71 18.43
C ASP A 5 4.12 11.92 17.84
N ASP A 6 4.02 11.98 16.51
CA ASP A 6 3.30 13.00 15.75
C ASP A 6 2.54 12.36 14.59
N LEU A 7 1.23 12.25 14.81
CA LEU A 7 0.27 11.73 13.85
C LEU A 7 -0.32 12.83 12.94
N ASP A 8 0.19 14.06 13.02
CA ASP A 8 -0.28 15.14 12.17
C ASP A 8 0.02 14.84 10.69
N GLY A 9 -0.94 15.19 9.85
CA GLY A 9 -0.97 14.83 8.43
C GLY A 9 -1.57 13.45 8.13
N LEU A 10 -2.04 12.69 9.13
CA LEU A 10 -2.88 11.51 8.93
C LEU A 10 -4.36 11.80 9.24
N SER A 11 -5.26 11.11 8.56
CA SER A 11 -6.70 11.12 8.78
C SER A 11 -7.07 10.51 10.15
N PRO A 12 -8.24 10.83 10.72
CA PRO A 12 -8.70 10.20 11.95
C PRO A 12 -8.73 8.66 11.88
N SER A 13 -9.06 8.07 10.72
CA SER A 13 -9.08 6.62 10.53
C SER A 13 -7.67 6.03 10.61
N ALA A 14 -6.69 6.62 9.91
CA ALA A 14 -5.28 6.20 10.02
C ALA A 14 -4.70 6.37 11.42
N ARG A 15 -5.07 7.45 12.13
CA ARG A 15 -4.67 7.64 13.53
C ARG A 15 -5.19 6.53 14.43
N ALA A 16 -6.49 6.20 14.30
CA ALA A 16 -7.12 5.14 15.07
C ALA A 16 -6.51 3.76 14.73
N PHE A 17 -6.23 3.52 13.45
CA PHE A 17 -5.54 2.32 12.98
C PHE A 17 -4.15 2.17 13.60
N LEU A 18 -3.30 3.21 13.52
CA LEU A 18 -1.96 3.16 14.09
C LEU A 18 -2.00 3.04 15.62
N THR A 19 -2.90 3.76 16.29
CA THR A 19 -3.05 3.66 17.75
C THR A 19 -3.38 2.24 18.20
N ARG A 20 -4.21 1.52 17.44
CA ARG A 20 -4.63 0.15 17.76
C ARG A 20 -3.57 -0.91 17.41
N THR A 21 -2.87 -0.74 16.29
CA THR A 21 -2.09 -1.84 15.68
C THR A 21 -0.59 -1.60 15.66
N ALA A 22 -0.16 -0.34 15.82
CA ALA A 22 1.22 0.03 15.63
C ALA A 22 2.01 0.00 16.92
N ARG A 23 3.28 -0.36 16.79
CA ARG A 23 4.28 -0.27 17.85
C ARG A 23 5.60 0.22 17.26
N ARG A 24 6.43 0.78 18.14
CA ARG A 24 7.80 1.15 17.81
C ARG A 24 8.74 0.12 18.40
N GLU A 25 9.55 -0.49 17.55
CA GLU A 25 10.68 -1.33 17.94
C GLU A 25 11.99 -0.56 17.74
N PRO A 26 13.09 -0.98 18.37
CA PRO A 26 14.41 -0.51 18.01
C PRO A 26 14.62 -0.71 16.50
N ALA A 27 14.87 0.38 15.79
CA ALA A 27 15.12 0.32 14.36
C ALA A 27 16.45 -0.41 14.12
N ASP A 28 16.44 -1.48 13.33
CA ASP A 28 17.68 -1.91 12.71
C ASP A 28 18.03 -0.82 11.70
N THR A 29 19.03 -0.02 12.06
CA THR A 29 19.34 1.15 11.25
C THR A 29 19.79 0.75 9.86
N GLY A 30 20.29 -0.49 9.64
CA GLY A 30 20.75 -0.95 8.33
C GLY A 30 21.70 0.05 7.65
N LEU A 31 22.26 0.98 8.43
CA LEU A 31 23.11 2.07 7.99
C LEU A 31 24.49 1.45 7.82
N GLY A 32 24.58 0.56 6.83
CA GLY A 32 25.86 0.23 6.23
C GLY A 32 26.57 1.55 5.95
N THR A 33 27.83 1.62 6.37
CA THR A 33 28.77 2.74 6.29
C THR A 33 29.04 3.13 4.83
N GLY A 34 28.02 3.64 4.15
CA GLY A 34 28.11 4.18 2.80
C GLY A 34 28.80 5.53 2.84
N ALA A 35 30.12 5.55 3.04
CA ALA A 35 30.97 6.75 2.96
C ALA A 35 30.97 7.40 1.54
N ARG A 36 30.03 7.03 0.66
CA ARG A 36 29.92 7.45 -0.75
C ARG A 36 28.48 7.69 -1.23
N ASP A 37 27.46 7.58 -0.37
CA ASP A 37 26.09 7.88 -0.80
C ASP A 37 25.96 9.38 -1.11
N PRO A 38 25.31 9.78 -2.22
CA PRO A 38 25.03 11.19 -2.48
C PRO A 38 24.24 11.81 -1.33
N LEU A 39 24.46 13.10 -1.09
CA LEU A 39 23.87 13.83 0.03
C LEU A 39 22.34 13.70 0.06
N GLU A 40 21.69 13.82 -1.11
CA GLU A 40 20.23 13.68 -1.24
C GLU A 40 19.72 12.33 -0.71
N LEU A 41 20.35 11.23 -1.13
CA LEU A 41 20.03 9.88 -0.68
C LEU A 41 20.25 9.71 0.83
N SER A 42 21.38 10.20 1.32
CA SER A 42 21.73 10.16 2.75
C SER A 42 20.70 10.90 3.62
N VAL A 43 20.29 12.09 3.19
CA VAL A 43 19.26 12.89 3.87
C VAL A 43 17.92 12.16 3.86
N ARG A 44 17.51 11.59 2.73
CA ARG A 44 16.22 10.89 2.62
C ARG A 44 16.15 9.62 3.46
N ARG A 45 17.21 8.80 3.46
CA ARG A 45 17.31 7.61 4.32
C ARG A 45 17.25 7.99 5.81
N ARG A 46 17.97 9.04 6.22
CA ARG A 46 17.94 9.55 7.60
C ARG A 46 16.54 10.03 8.00
N ASN A 47 15.86 10.76 7.11
CA ASN A 47 14.51 11.23 7.35
C ASN A 47 13.51 10.08 7.46
N PHE A 48 13.66 9.04 6.63
CA PHE A 48 12.86 7.81 6.74
C PHE A 48 13.08 7.13 8.10
N VAL A 49 14.33 6.88 8.50
CA VAL A 49 14.63 6.25 9.81
C VAL A 49 14.10 7.09 10.96
N THR A 50 14.24 8.41 10.88
CA THR A 50 13.75 9.33 11.92
C THR A 50 12.24 9.30 12.06
N ARG A 51 11.51 9.24 10.92
CA ARG A 51 10.04 9.34 10.92
C ARG A 51 9.34 7.98 11.06
N PHE A 52 9.87 6.94 10.43
CA PHE A 52 9.22 5.62 10.31
C PHE A 52 10.08 4.46 10.81
N GLY A 53 11.38 4.67 11.07
CA GLY A 53 12.30 3.62 11.48
C GLY A 53 11.81 2.85 12.71
N GLY A 54 11.73 1.53 12.59
CA GLY A 54 11.27 0.66 13.68
C GLY A 54 9.75 0.61 13.85
N LEU A 55 8.98 1.32 13.02
CA LEU A 55 7.52 1.17 12.98
C LEU A 55 7.15 -0.26 12.57
N ARG A 56 6.21 -0.84 13.30
CA ARG A 56 5.54 -2.10 13.00
C ARG A 56 4.04 -1.90 13.11
N TYR A 57 3.28 -2.47 12.21
CA TYR A 57 1.84 -2.67 12.41
C TYR A 57 1.34 -3.85 11.58
N THR A 58 0.17 -4.37 11.93
CA THR A 58 -0.48 -5.45 11.16
C THR A 58 -1.66 -4.89 10.38
N VAL A 59 -1.74 -5.24 9.10
CA VAL A 59 -2.87 -4.91 8.22
C VAL A 59 -3.70 -6.16 8.01
N ARG A 60 -4.99 -6.08 8.37
CA ARG A 60 -5.97 -7.11 8.01
C ARG A 60 -6.50 -6.85 6.60
N ARG A 61 -6.81 -7.94 5.90
CA ARG A 61 -7.54 -7.91 4.63
C ARG A 61 -8.42 -9.15 4.54
N SER A 62 -9.59 -9.00 3.95
CA SER A 62 -10.45 -10.11 3.58
C SER A 62 -10.52 -10.25 2.07
N ALA A 63 -10.70 -11.48 1.63
CA ALA A 63 -10.68 -11.88 0.24
C ALA A 63 -11.76 -12.93 -0.01
N ARG A 64 -12.34 -12.93 -1.20
CA ARG A 64 -13.16 -14.06 -1.66
C ARG A 64 -12.33 -14.91 -2.63
N VAL A 65 -12.22 -16.21 -2.40
CA VAL A 65 -11.56 -17.15 -3.31
C VAL A 65 -12.56 -18.26 -3.61
N GLY A 66 -13.08 -18.28 -4.84
CA GLY A 66 -14.25 -19.11 -5.15
C GLY A 66 -15.47 -18.71 -4.31
N HIS A 67 -15.97 -19.64 -3.51
CA HIS A 67 -17.10 -19.40 -2.59
C HIS A 67 -16.65 -19.05 -1.16
N ASP A 68 -15.36 -19.20 -0.86
CA ASP A 68 -14.84 -19.06 0.49
C ASP A 68 -14.34 -17.65 0.77
N ARG A 69 -14.56 -17.21 2.01
CA ARG A 69 -13.93 -16.02 2.57
C ARG A 69 -12.59 -16.39 3.20
N TRP A 70 -11.57 -15.63 2.86
CA TRP A 70 -10.21 -15.77 3.36
C TRP A 70 -9.81 -14.48 4.07
N ASP A 71 -9.51 -14.58 5.36
CA ASP A 71 -9.02 -13.47 6.16
C ASP A 71 -7.50 -13.62 6.34
N ILE A 72 -6.77 -12.55 6.05
CA ILE A 72 -5.31 -12.51 6.07
C ILE A 72 -4.87 -11.31 6.90
N ALA A 73 -3.90 -11.52 7.78
CA ALA A 73 -3.24 -10.45 8.52
C ALA A 73 -1.74 -10.48 8.18
N ARG A 74 -1.16 -9.33 7.82
CA ARG A 74 0.27 -9.23 7.47
C ARG A 74 0.92 -8.08 8.22
N GLU A 75 2.08 -8.36 8.81
CA GLU A 75 2.90 -7.33 9.45
C GLU A 75 3.65 -6.51 8.40
N TRP A 76 3.75 -5.21 8.65
CA TRP A 76 4.56 -4.27 7.90
C TRP A 76 5.69 -3.75 8.76
N ARG A 77 6.91 -3.74 8.21
CA ARG A 77 8.15 -3.41 8.92
C ARG A 77 8.90 -2.28 8.24
N PHE A 78 9.08 -1.17 8.94
CA PHE A 78 9.71 0.05 8.43
C PHE A 78 11.18 0.15 8.81
N ASP A 79 11.98 -0.83 8.40
CA ASP A 79 13.45 -0.79 8.55
C ASP A 79 14.12 -0.75 7.18
N LEU A 80 15.26 -0.09 7.09
CA LEU A 80 16.06 -0.08 5.86
C LEU A 80 16.61 -1.49 5.59
N ASP A 81 16.60 -1.90 4.33
CA ASP A 81 17.11 -3.22 3.90
C ASP A 81 18.54 -3.15 3.31
N GLY A 82 19.14 -1.95 3.34
CA GLY A 82 20.49 -1.67 2.84
C GLY A 82 20.62 -1.51 1.32
N TRP A 83 19.55 -1.72 0.54
CA TRP A 83 19.60 -1.62 -0.91
C TRP A 83 19.38 -0.19 -1.40
N THR A 84 20.13 0.19 -2.42
CA THR A 84 20.01 1.48 -3.10
C THR A 84 20.23 1.31 -4.60
N ARG A 85 19.64 2.21 -5.41
CA ARG A 85 19.82 2.22 -6.86
C ARG A 85 19.70 3.65 -7.40
N ARG A 86 20.54 3.96 -8.38
CA ARG A 86 20.40 5.18 -9.18
C ARG A 86 19.26 5.00 -10.19
N GLU A 87 18.30 5.91 -10.16
CA GLU A 87 17.27 6.06 -11.19
C GLU A 87 17.62 7.21 -12.14
N ARG A 88 16.80 7.42 -13.17
CA ARG A 88 16.99 8.53 -14.14
C ARG A 88 16.89 9.90 -13.45
N ASP A 89 15.93 10.05 -12.55
CA ASP A 89 15.49 11.31 -11.93
C ASP A 89 15.78 11.38 -10.42
N GLY A 90 16.52 10.43 -9.87
CA GLY A 90 16.88 10.44 -8.45
C GLY A 90 17.50 9.12 -8.01
N TRP A 91 17.29 8.77 -6.75
CA TRP A 91 17.70 7.48 -6.21
C TRP A 91 16.51 6.77 -5.60
N THR A 92 16.56 5.45 -5.59
CA THR A 92 15.69 4.63 -4.77
C THR A 92 16.48 3.96 -3.67
N PHE A 93 15.83 3.74 -2.53
CA PHE A 93 16.35 2.90 -1.45
C PHE A 93 15.28 1.95 -0.93
N GLY A 94 15.73 0.77 -0.52
CA GLY A 94 14.87 -0.32 -0.07
C GLY A 94 14.59 -0.27 1.42
N TRP A 95 13.46 -0.89 1.76
CA TRP A 95 13.03 -1.14 3.14
C TRP A 95 12.24 -2.45 3.18
N ILE A 96 12.12 -3.05 4.36
CA ILE A 96 11.57 -4.42 4.49
C ILE A 96 10.11 -4.49 3.98
N GLY A 97 9.24 -3.59 4.43
CA GLY A 97 7.85 -3.55 4.00
C GLY A 97 7.01 -4.70 4.55
N GLU A 98 6.10 -5.22 3.73
CA GLU A 98 5.21 -6.33 4.10
C GLU A 98 6.02 -7.62 4.36
N GLY A 99 5.76 -8.29 5.48
CA GLY A 99 6.42 -9.53 5.91
C GLY A 99 6.01 -10.76 5.10
N VAL A 100 6.34 -10.79 3.81
CA VAL A 100 6.07 -11.90 2.90
C VAL A 100 7.23 -12.18 1.96
N SER A 101 7.34 -13.43 1.52
CA SER A 101 8.20 -13.75 0.38
C SER A 101 7.57 -13.13 -0.87
N SER A 102 8.25 -12.14 -1.43
CA SER A 102 7.80 -11.38 -2.59
C SER A 102 8.92 -11.29 -3.60
N PRO A 103 8.64 -11.48 -4.91
CA PRO A 103 9.62 -11.22 -5.95
C PRO A 103 9.91 -9.71 -6.11
N VAL A 104 9.07 -8.84 -5.51
CA VAL A 104 9.26 -7.39 -5.53
C VAL A 104 9.83 -6.87 -4.20
N ARG A 105 10.67 -5.84 -4.30
CA ARG A 105 11.22 -5.09 -3.17
C ARG A 105 10.47 -3.79 -2.99
N HIS A 106 10.15 -3.44 -1.75
CA HIS A 106 9.58 -2.14 -1.39
C HIS A 106 10.65 -1.07 -1.39
N VAL A 107 10.38 0.05 -2.06
CA VAL A 107 11.37 1.13 -2.24
C VAL A 107 10.74 2.51 -2.06
N LEU A 108 11.58 3.47 -1.71
CA LEU A 108 11.26 4.89 -1.74
C LEU A 108 12.16 5.60 -2.73
N HIS A 109 11.57 6.48 -3.53
CA HIS A 109 12.32 7.41 -4.37
C HIS A 109 12.72 8.66 -3.55
N THR A 110 13.82 9.32 -3.92
CA THR A 110 14.32 10.50 -3.19
C THR A 110 13.42 11.74 -3.29
N ASP A 111 12.42 11.75 -4.16
CA ASP A 111 11.36 12.77 -4.13
C ASP A 111 10.25 12.49 -3.10
N GLY A 112 10.26 11.32 -2.45
CA GLY A 112 9.31 10.92 -1.42
C GLY A 112 8.24 9.93 -1.87
N ARG A 113 8.18 9.59 -3.17
CA ARG A 113 7.22 8.62 -3.70
C ARG A 113 7.53 7.20 -3.23
N PHE A 114 6.48 6.44 -2.93
CA PHE A 114 6.57 5.02 -2.60
C PHE A 114 6.31 4.16 -3.83
N GLY A 115 7.04 3.05 -3.92
CA GLY A 115 6.84 2.09 -4.98
C GLY A 115 7.53 0.76 -4.70
N VAL A 116 7.66 -0.01 -5.76
CA VAL A 116 8.35 -1.30 -5.74
C VAL A 116 9.33 -1.43 -6.91
N THR A 117 10.21 -2.42 -6.85
CA THR A 117 11.02 -2.88 -7.98
C THR A 117 11.03 -4.40 -8.02
N ASP A 118 10.96 -4.97 -9.22
CA ASP A 118 11.14 -6.41 -9.52
C ASP A 118 12.54 -6.70 -10.09
N GLY A 119 13.51 -5.82 -9.82
CA GLY A 119 14.82 -5.77 -10.49
C GLY A 119 14.85 -4.79 -11.66
N GLY A 120 13.68 -4.36 -12.15
CA GLY A 120 13.52 -3.30 -13.13
C GLY A 120 13.55 -1.88 -12.55
N ALA A 121 13.06 -0.92 -13.34
CA ALA A 121 12.93 0.47 -12.92
C ALA A 121 11.95 0.64 -11.75
N PHE A 122 12.02 1.77 -11.07
CA PHE A 122 11.05 2.17 -10.05
C PHE A 122 9.61 2.11 -10.58
N LEU A 123 8.75 1.34 -9.89
CA LEU A 123 7.32 1.26 -10.15
C LEU A 123 6.57 1.96 -9.02
N GLU A 124 6.19 3.22 -9.25
CA GLU A 124 5.40 3.97 -8.28
C GLU A 124 4.09 3.24 -7.95
N ALA A 125 3.78 3.16 -6.66
CA ALA A 125 2.56 2.58 -6.12
C ALA A 125 1.67 3.65 -5.49
N CYS A 126 2.23 4.57 -4.68
CA CYS A 126 1.47 5.70 -4.14
C CYS A 126 2.38 6.93 -3.88
N PRO A 127 1.78 8.13 -3.69
CA PRO A 127 2.54 9.38 -3.63
C PRO A 127 3.47 9.51 -2.42
N SER A 128 3.21 8.81 -1.32
CA SER A 128 4.06 8.81 -0.12
C SER A 128 3.75 7.63 0.82
N ILE A 129 4.59 7.42 1.84
CA ILE A 129 4.29 6.46 2.92
C ILE A 129 3.01 6.81 3.67
N CYS A 130 2.66 8.10 3.82
CA CYS A 130 1.41 8.46 4.46
C CYS A 130 0.23 7.92 3.64
N HIS A 131 0.23 8.06 2.31
CA HIS A 131 -0.81 7.47 1.46
C HIS A 131 -0.86 5.94 1.57
N LEU A 132 0.30 5.28 1.73
CA LEU A 132 0.35 3.84 2.00
C LEU A 132 -0.34 3.50 3.32
N ILE A 133 -0.04 4.23 4.40
CA ILE A 133 -0.65 4.03 5.72
C ILE A 133 -2.17 4.29 5.67
N GLU A 134 -2.62 5.33 4.96
CA GLU A 134 -4.04 5.63 4.76
C GLU A 134 -4.76 4.50 4.01
N GLY A 135 -4.15 3.98 2.93
CA GLY A 135 -4.67 2.81 2.23
C GLY A 135 -4.69 1.56 3.10
N HIS A 136 -3.72 1.39 4.00
CA HIS A 136 -3.69 0.29 4.98
C HIS A 136 -4.78 0.43 6.04
N ALA A 137 -5.03 1.65 6.52
CA ALA A 137 -6.11 1.93 7.45
C ALA A 137 -7.48 1.61 6.82
N LEU A 138 -7.69 2.01 5.56
CA LEU A 138 -8.90 1.64 4.81
C LEU A 138 -9.02 0.13 4.62
N MET A 139 -7.93 -0.56 4.25
CA MET A 139 -7.94 -2.03 4.14
C MET A 139 -8.33 -2.72 5.44
N ASP A 140 -7.79 -2.25 6.58
CA ASP A 140 -8.13 -2.82 7.88
C ASP A 140 -9.56 -2.48 8.31
N GLU A 141 -10.03 -1.26 8.03
CA GLU A 141 -11.40 -0.81 8.34
C GLU A 141 -12.44 -1.67 7.63
N VAL A 142 -12.21 -2.01 6.35
CA VAL A 142 -13.13 -2.84 5.55
C VAL A 142 -12.81 -4.33 5.62
N ALA A 143 -11.86 -4.75 6.46
CA ALA A 143 -11.50 -6.16 6.56
C ALA A 143 -12.69 -7.03 6.99
N ASP A 144 -13.60 -6.50 7.80
CA ASP A 144 -14.78 -7.23 8.27
C ASP A 144 -15.94 -7.23 7.26
N TRP A 145 -15.88 -6.41 6.21
CA TRP A 145 -16.89 -6.32 5.14
C TRP A 145 -16.85 -7.55 4.23
N HIS A 146 -17.86 -7.70 3.37
CA HIS A 146 -17.95 -8.78 2.40
C HIS A 146 -17.16 -8.44 1.13
N PRO A 147 -16.05 -9.14 0.84
CA PRO A 147 -15.34 -8.95 -0.43
C PRO A 147 -16.22 -9.38 -1.59
N VAL A 148 -16.35 -8.50 -2.59
CA VAL A 148 -17.12 -8.77 -3.82
C VAL A 148 -16.40 -9.83 -4.65
N GLY A 149 -17.16 -10.78 -5.19
CA GLY A 149 -16.64 -11.99 -5.83
C GLY A 149 -15.86 -11.75 -7.13
N GLY A 150 -14.54 -11.73 -7.02
CA GLY A 150 -13.50 -11.77 -8.06
C GLY A 150 -12.21 -11.62 -7.28
N SER A 151 -11.35 -12.64 -7.29
CA SER A 151 -10.63 -12.98 -6.06
C SER A 151 -9.60 -11.94 -5.61
N ALA A 152 -9.34 -11.82 -4.30
CA ALA A 152 -8.27 -10.94 -3.82
C ALA A 152 -6.86 -11.53 -3.99
N LEU A 153 -6.75 -12.77 -4.53
CA LEU A 153 -5.51 -13.36 -5.03
C LEU A 153 -5.37 -13.19 -6.55
N GLU A 154 -6.48 -12.99 -7.27
CA GLU A 154 -6.57 -12.68 -8.70
C GLU A 154 -7.45 -11.45 -8.91
N THR A 155 -6.83 -10.32 -8.67
CA THR A 155 -7.33 -9.00 -9.03
C THR A 155 -8.18 -8.96 -10.32
N TRP A 156 -9.33 -8.28 -10.28
CA TRP A 156 -10.25 -8.17 -11.43
C TRP A 156 -9.58 -7.61 -12.69
N ALA A 157 -9.76 -8.25 -13.84
CA ALA A 157 -9.68 -7.54 -15.12
C ALA A 157 -10.78 -6.47 -15.14
N GLY A 158 -10.38 -5.19 -15.26
CA GLY A 158 -11.28 -4.05 -15.09
C GLY A 158 -12.46 -4.04 -16.05
N GLY A 159 -13.60 -3.53 -15.57
CA GLY A 159 -14.72 -3.17 -16.45
C GLY A 159 -16.07 -2.96 -15.78
N ARG A 160 -16.43 -3.73 -14.74
CA ARG A 160 -17.84 -3.78 -14.28
C ARG A 160 -18.20 -2.92 -13.06
N LEU A 161 -17.24 -2.59 -12.20
CA LEU A 161 -17.48 -1.76 -11.01
C LEU A 161 -17.67 -0.26 -11.34
N ASP A 162 -17.32 0.17 -12.55
CA ASP A 162 -17.42 1.58 -12.96
C ASP A 162 -18.88 2.02 -13.14
N ALA A 163 -19.79 1.10 -13.50
CA ALA A 163 -21.20 1.41 -13.75
C ALA A 163 -22.06 1.54 -12.47
N GLN A 164 -21.58 1.04 -11.33
CA GLN A 164 -22.28 1.13 -10.03
C GLN A 164 -21.62 2.15 -9.08
N ALA A 165 -20.66 2.93 -9.58
CA ALA A 165 -19.83 3.86 -8.81
C ALA A 165 -20.38 5.30 -8.75
N GLY A 166 -21.62 5.55 -9.19
CA GLY A 166 -22.16 6.91 -9.37
C GLY A 166 -22.09 7.81 -8.13
N ASP A 167 -22.17 7.23 -6.93
CA ASP A 167 -22.15 7.94 -5.65
C ASP A 167 -20.86 7.72 -4.83
N LEU A 168 -19.83 7.11 -5.42
CA LEU A 168 -18.57 6.88 -4.69
C LEU A 168 -17.69 8.11 -4.71
N SER A 169 -17.26 8.54 -3.53
CA SER A 169 -16.31 9.64 -3.37
C SER A 169 -14.87 9.13 -3.31
N VAL A 170 -13.93 9.88 -3.90
CA VAL A 170 -12.50 9.58 -3.78
C VAL A 170 -12.04 9.82 -2.35
N VAL A 171 -11.34 8.84 -1.77
CA VAL A 171 -10.64 9.01 -0.48
C VAL A 171 -9.26 9.57 -0.78
N SER A 172 -9.12 10.89 -0.72
CA SER A 172 -7.97 11.61 -1.28
C SER A 172 -6.66 11.27 -0.56
N GLU A 173 -6.70 11.09 0.76
CA GLU A 173 -5.55 10.75 1.60
C GLU A 173 -4.94 9.37 1.31
N ALA A 174 -5.74 8.44 0.79
CA ALA A 174 -5.30 7.10 0.42
C ALA A 174 -5.07 6.94 -1.09
N SER A 175 -5.38 7.96 -1.89
CA SER A 175 -5.40 7.87 -3.35
C SER A 175 -4.23 8.60 -4.01
N GLY A 176 -3.82 8.09 -5.17
CA GLY A 176 -2.83 8.70 -6.04
C GLY A 176 -2.95 8.16 -7.47
N PRO A 177 -1.98 8.45 -8.34
CA PRO A 177 -2.07 8.10 -9.76
C PRO A 177 -2.15 6.60 -10.06
N TYR A 178 -1.64 5.75 -9.15
CA TYR A 178 -1.49 4.31 -9.37
C TYR A 178 -2.24 3.42 -8.37
N ASP A 179 -2.88 4.02 -7.38
CA ASP A 179 -3.74 3.38 -6.39
C ASP A 179 -4.82 4.38 -5.97
N CYS A 180 -6.09 4.07 -6.19
CA CYS A 180 -7.21 4.99 -6.03
C CYS A 180 -8.32 4.30 -5.24
N TRP A 181 -8.70 4.92 -4.14
CA TRP A 181 -9.73 4.46 -3.22
C TRP A 181 -10.99 5.30 -3.42
N LEU A 182 -12.11 4.59 -3.59
CA LEU A 182 -13.44 5.14 -3.75
C LEU A 182 -14.32 4.55 -2.65
N ARG A 183 -15.15 5.38 -2.02
CA ARG A 183 -15.94 4.98 -0.86
C ARG A 183 -17.33 5.62 -0.84
N SER A 184 -18.29 4.84 -0.38
CA SER A 184 -19.56 5.27 0.23
C SER A 184 -19.73 4.58 1.59
N ASP A 185 -20.89 4.73 2.22
CA ASP A 185 -21.20 4.06 3.48
C ASP A 185 -21.26 2.54 3.36
N ASP A 186 -21.66 2.02 2.19
CA ASP A 186 -21.93 0.60 1.97
C ASP A 186 -20.93 -0.10 1.05
N VAL A 187 -20.13 0.66 0.28
CA VAL A 187 -19.21 0.11 -0.73
C VAL A 187 -17.86 0.80 -0.65
N VAL A 188 -16.78 0.02 -0.71
CA VAL A 188 -15.42 0.50 -0.93
C VAL A 188 -14.83 -0.18 -2.15
N VAL A 189 -14.19 0.60 -3.01
CA VAL A 189 -13.52 0.14 -4.22
C VAL A 189 -12.09 0.66 -4.24
N ARG A 190 -11.13 -0.23 -4.48
CA ARG A 190 -9.73 0.10 -4.73
C ARG A 190 -9.39 -0.21 -6.19
N ARG A 191 -8.95 0.79 -6.94
CA ARG A 191 -8.43 0.67 -8.30
C ARG A 191 -6.92 0.89 -8.28
N PHE A 192 -6.13 -0.09 -8.71
CA PHE A 192 -4.67 0.01 -8.65
C PHE A 192 -3.98 -0.60 -9.85
N LYS A 193 -2.74 -0.17 -10.11
CA LYS A 193 -1.88 -0.74 -11.15
C LYS A 193 -1.10 -1.93 -10.61
N LEU A 194 -1.07 -3.03 -11.38
CA LEU A 194 -0.21 -4.18 -11.05
C LEU A 194 1.27 -3.81 -11.09
N TRP A 195 2.02 -4.41 -10.18
CA TRP A 195 3.47 -4.31 -10.14
C TRP A 195 4.10 -5.25 -11.17
N THR A 196 4.21 -4.76 -12.41
CA THR A 196 4.84 -5.46 -13.52
C THR A 196 5.72 -4.49 -14.30
N ASN A 197 6.81 -5.00 -14.88
CA ASN A 197 7.70 -4.28 -15.78
C ASN A 197 7.08 -3.90 -17.14
N ARG A 198 5.81 -4.26 -17.42
CA ARG A 198 5.10 -3.83 -18.63
C ARG A 198 4.92 -2.30 -18.61
N ARG A 199 5.18 -1.66 -19.76
CA ARG A 199 5.00 -0.21 -19.96
C ARG A 199 3.57 0.23 -19.59
N ASP A 200 2.57 -0.49 -20.09
CA ASP A 200 1.18 -0.29 -19.72
C ASP A 200 0.79 -1.30 -18.64
N ARG A 201 0.92 -0.87 -17.38
CA ARG A 201 0.56 -1.68 -16.21
C ARG A 201 -0.95 -1.94 -16.22
N PRO A 202 -1.41 -3.20 -16.15
CA PRO A 202 -2.83 -3.50 -16.06
C PRO A 202 -3.45 -2.86 -14.82
N THR A 203 -4.62 -2.25 -14.99
CA THR A 203 -5.45 -1.81 -13.86
C THR A 203 -6.20 -3.00 -13.30
N ARG A 204 -6.33 -3.00 -11.98
CA ARG A 204 -7.00 -4.00 -11.17
C ARG A 204 -7.94 -3.33 -10.21
N VAL A 205 -9.01 -4.03 -9.88
CA VAL A 205 -10.03 -3.54 -8.96
C VAL A 205 -10.20 -4.55 -7.83
N MET A 206 -10.40 -4.04 -6.62
CA MET A 206 -10.92 -4.78 -5.47
C MET A 206 -12.13 -4.01 -4.95
N ALA A 207 -13.14 -4.73 -4.45
CA ALA A 207 -14.29 -4.11 -3.83
C ALA A 207 -14.78 -4.91 -2.64
N SER A 208 -15.30 -4.21 -1.65
CA SER A 208 -15.94 -4.78 -0.46
C SER A 208 -17.24 -4.05 -0.19
N THR A 209 -18.25 -4.78 0.29
CA THR A 209 -19.57 -4.25 0.61
C THR A 209 -19.97 -4.59 2.04
N ARG A 210 -20.68 -3.70 2.73
CA ARG A 210 -21.19 -3.97 4.10
C ARG A 210 -22.19 -5.11 4.14
N GLN A 211 -23.00 -5.24 3.10
CA GLN A 211 -23.97 -6.32 2.95
C GLN A 211 -23.44 -7.35 1.96
N GLN A 212 -23.80 -8.62 2.15
CA GLN A 212 -23.51 -9.65 1.17
C GLN A 212 -24.37 -9.41 -0.07
N VAL A 213 -23.75 -8.93 -1.14
CA VAL A 213 -24.41 -8.73 -2.45
C VAL A 213 -23.87 -9.77 -3.42
N GLU A 214 -24.77 -10.50 -4.09
CA GLU A 214 -24.38 -11.35 -5.21
C GLU A 214 -24.18 -10.48 -6.46
N TRP A 215 -22.94 -10.11 -6.71
CA TRP A 215 -22.58 -9.50 -7.99
C TRP A 215 -22.51 -10.60 -9.03
N ASN A 216 -23.55 -10.71 -9.86
CA ASN A 216 -23.64 -11.69 -10.94
C ASN A 216 -22.33 -11.76 -11.73
N ARG A 217 -21.73 -12.96 -11.89
CA ARG A 217 -20.59 -13.16 -12.81
C ARG A 217 -21.00 -12.76 -14.24
N PRO A 218 -20.09 -12.26 -15.10
CA PRO A 218 -20.38 -12.25 -16.53
C PRO A 218 -20.62 -13.70 -17.00
N PRO A 219 -21.53 -13.92 -17.97
CA PRO A 219 -21.62 -15.22 -18.61
C PRO A 219 -20.24 -15.54 -19.20
N THR A 220 -19.74 -16.74 -18.92
CA THR A 220 -18.58 -17.30 -19.61
C THR A 220 -18.98 -17.49 -21.06
N GLY A 221 -18.61 -16.55 -21.91
CA GLY A 221 -18.65 -16.65 -23.37
C GLY A 221 -17.27 -17.01 -23.89
#